data_AF-A0A9D3YIV4-F1
#
_entry.id   AF-A0A9D3YIV4-F1
#
_cell.length_a   1.000
_cell.length_b   1.000
_cell.length_c   1.000
_cell.angle_alpha   90.00
_cell.angle_beta   90.00
_cell.angle_gamma   90.00
#
_symmetry.space_group_name_H-M   'P 1'
#
loop_
_entity.id
_entity.type
_entity.pdbx_description
1 polymer ?
#
loop_
_entity_poly.entity_id
_entity_poly.type
_entity_poly.pdbx_seq_one_letter_code
_entity_poly.pdbx_strand_id
1 'polypeptide(L)'
;MKCHQQSNQLLHVTGFGNCMVTWKVYINVYEHILGMQFNEKRKYHDRALSYETFQSGDRVYVYFPIRNREGSPKFTSYWRGPYRVLEKLTCVLYKVDCGRAGATRVIHSDRMRKVRSRLLLGETDIPKDGVAESVLPENVDQRFESKFQSSASESSDQEVIFTRTGRRKIKPTWHND
;
A
#
# COMPACT_ATOMS: atom_id res chain seq x y z
N MET A 1 54.62 -3.84 41.88
CA MET A 1 53.33 -4.07 42.56
C MET A 1 53.20 -3.10 43.72
N LYS A 2 52.56 -1.94 43.54
CA LYS A 2 52.13 -1.07 44.65
C LYS A 2 50.74 -0.56 44.29
N CYS A 3 49.73 -1.12 44.94
CA CYS A 3 48.35 -0.65 44.82
C CYS A 3 48.20 0.61 45.66
N HIS A 4 47.87 1.72 45.00
CA HIS A 4 47.57 2.98 45.67
C HIS A 4 46.10 2.93 46.10
N GLN A 5 45.85 2.64 47.38
CA GLN A 5 44.56 2.93 48.01
C GLN A 5 44.38 4.44 48.02
N GLN A 6 43.33 4.94 47.38
CA GLN A 6 42.81 6.28 47.63
C GLN A 6 41.56 6.14 48.49
N SER A 7 41.61 6.78 49.65
CA SER A 7 40.54 6.90 50.63
C SER A 7 39.34 7.63 50.03
N ASN A 8 38.18 6.99 50.07
CA ASN A 8 36.91 7.56 49.65
C ASN A 8 36.36 8.38 50.83
N GLN A 9 36.52 9.70 50.81
CA GLN A 9 35.89 10.59 51.79
C GLN A 9 34.43 10.85 51.37
N LEU A 10 33.50 10.38 52.20
CA LEU A 10 32.07 10.65 52.12
C LEU A 10 31.82 12.16 52.27
N LEU A 11 31.38 12.84 51.21
CA LEU A 11 30.73 14.15 51.32
C LEU A 11 29.28 13.92 51.75
N HIS A 12 28.99 14.15 53.03
CA HIS A 12 27.62 14.31 53.52
C HIS A 12 27.01 15.57 52.89
N VAL A 13 26.10 15.40 51.94
CA VAL A 13 25.23 16.48 51.46
C VAL A 13 23.83 16.22 52.01
N THR A 14 23.43 17.06 52.96
CA THR A 14 22.09 17.12 53.53
C THR A 14 21.10 17.59 52.45
N GLY A 15 20.04 16.82 52.20
CA GLY A 15 19.04 17.19 51.19
C GLY A 15 17.89 16.19 50.96
N PHE A 16 17.45 15.46 52.00
CA PHE A 16 16.25 14.62 51.91
C PHE A 16 14.99 15.48 52.08
N GLY A 17 14.44 16.00 50.97
CA GLY A 17 13.16 16.73 50.99
C GLY A 17 12.45 16.88 49.64
N ASN A 18 13.17 16.87 48.51
CA ASN A 18 12.59 17.18 47.19
C ASN A 18 12.49 16.00 46.21
N CYS A 19 12.86 14.79 46.62
CA CYS A 19 12.96 13.63 45.71
C CYS A 19 11.61 13.25 45.06
N MET A 20 10.47 13.41 45.76
CA MET A 20 9.15 13.11 45.19
C MET A 20 8.62 14.19 44.25
N VAL A 21 8.96 15.46 44.47
CA VAL A 21 8.50 16.58 43.63
C VAL A 21 9.27 16.59 42.32
N THR A 22 10.58 16.35 42.36
CA THR A 22 11.41 16.24 41.15
C THR A 22 11.05 15.03 40.30
N TRP A 23 10.70 13.90 40.92
CA TRP A 23 10.25 12.70 40.19
C TRP A 23 8.89 12.91 39.52
N LYS A 24 7.94 13.58 40.18
CA LYS A 24 6.64 13.95 39.58
C LYS A 24 6.79 14.90 38.39
N VAL A 25 7.67 15.90 38.50
CA VAL A 25 7.99 16.80 37.38
C VAL A 25 8.62 16.03 36.23
N TYR A 26 9.59 15.17 36.51
CA TYR A 26 10.23 14.32 35.51
C TYR A 26 9.24 13.42 34.78
N ILE A 27 8.35 12.72 35.51
CA ILE A 27 7.31 11.86 34.93
C ILE A 27 6.39 12.66 33.99
N ASN A 28 5.88 13.81 34.44
CA ASN A 28 4.97 14.61 33.63
C ASN A 28 5.63 15.12 32.34
N VAL A 29 6.90 15.55 32.40
CA VAL A 29 7.66 15.96 31.21
C VAL A 29 7.86 14.78 30.27
N TYR A 30 8.19 13.60 30.79
CA TYR A 30 8.42 12.40 30.00
C TYR A 30 7.15 11.92 29.30
N GLU A 31 6.02 11.84 30.03
CA GLU A 31 4.70 11.52 29.50
C GLU A 31 4.31 12.46 28.35
N HIS A 32 4.52 13.76 28.52
CA HIS A 32 4.18 14.75 27.51
C HIS A 32 5.04 14.61 26.24
N ILE A 33 6.36 14.43 26.39
CA ILE A 33 7.27 14.22 25.25
C ILE A 33 6.88 12.93 24.50
N LEU A 34 6.63 11.83 25.22
CA LEU A 34 6.19 10.58 24.61
C LEU A 34 4.84 10.73 23.91
N GLY A 35 3.89 11.42 24.53
CA GLY A 35 2.57 11.71 23.96
C GLY A 35 2.67 12.51 22.67
N MET A 36 3.51 13.55 22.63
CA MET A 36 3.77 14.32 21.42
C MET A 36 4.38 13.46 20.33
N GLN A 37 5.43 12.69 20.63
CA GLN A 37 6.07 11.79 19.67
C GLN A 37 5.09 10.73 19.13
N PHE A 38 4.23 10.17 19.98
CA PHE A 38 3.22 9.20 19.56
C PHE A 38 2.19 9.82 18.61
N ASN A 39 1.70 11.02 18.94
CA ASN A 39 0.75 11.74 18.11
C ASN A 39 1.34 12.16 16.75
N GLU A 40 2.60 12.59 16.72
CA GLU A 40 3.32 12.88 15.47
C GLU A 40 3.45 11.64 14.59
N LYS A 41 3.89 10.52 15.17
CA LYS A 41 4.01 9.25 14.46
C LYS A 41 2.66 8.81 13.90
N ARG A 42 1.59 8.86 14.69
CA ARG A 42 0.23 8.54 14.25
C ARG A 42 -0.22 9.41 13.08
N LYS A 43 -0.13 10.74 13.22
CA LYS A 43 -0.49 11.68 12.14
C LYS A 43 0.33 11.45 10.87
N TYR A 44 1.61 11.09 11.02
CA TYR A 44 2.48 10.79 9.89
C TYR A 44 2.06 9.50 9.19
N HIS A 45 1.83 8.42 9.95
CA HIS A 45 1.39 7.14 9.41
C HIS A 45 0.00 7.24 8.76
N ASP A 46 -0.94 7.92 9.43
CA ASP A 46 -2.34 8.04 9.00
C ASP A 46 -2.55 8.99 7.80
N ARG A 47 -1.54 9.81 7.43
CA ARG A 47 -1.67 10.85 6.39
C ARG A 47 -2.09 10.32 5.01
N ALA A 48 -1.68 9.12 4.66
CA ALA A 48 -1.86 8.55 3.31
C ALA A 48 -2.77 7.31 3.27
N LEU A 49 -3.40 6.96 4.41
CA LEU A 49 -4.30 5.82 4.46
C LEU A 49 -5.66 6.18 3.84
N SER A 50 -5.91 5.65 2.66
CA SER A 50 -7.24 5.59 2.07
C SER A 50 -7.77 4.16 2.22
N TYR A 51 -8.80 4.00 3.04
CA TYR A 51 -9.45 2.71 3.25
C TYR A 51 -10.50 2.50 2.15
N GLU A 52 -10.24 1.54 1.25
CA GLU A 52 -11.26 1.08 0.32
C GLU A 52 -12.35 0.34 1.12
N THR A 53 -13.62 0.72 0.93
CA THR A 53 -14.74 0.07 1.61
C THR A 53 -15.35 -0.99 0.71
N PHE A 54 -15.73 -2.12 1.31
CA PHE A 54 -16.29 -3.26 0.59
C PHE A 54 -17.73 -3.51 1.07
N GLN A 55 -18.57 -3.96 0.14
CA GLN A 55 -19.93 -4.40 0.45
C GLN A 55 -20.05 -5.92 0.27
N SER A 56 -21.05 -6.53 0.91
CA SER A 56 -21.37 -7.94 0.66
C SER A 56 -21.67 -8.17 -0.82
N GLY A 57 -21.12 -9.25 -1.39
CA GLY A 57 -21.22 -9.58 -2.81
C GLY A 57 -20.10 -9.01 -3.69
N ASP A 58 -19.30 -8.06 -3.20
CA ASP A 58 -18.15 -7.54 -3.96
C ASP A 58 -17.12 -8.62 -4.24
N ARG A 59 -16.56 -8.61 -5.45
CA ARG A 59 -15.43 -9.46 -5.83
C ARG A 59 -14.11 -8.80 -5.43
N VAL A 60 -13.29 -9.52 -4.66
CA VAL A 60 -12.05 -9.02 -4.07
C VAL A 60 -10.88 -9.97 -4.24
N TYR A 61 -9.68 -9.43 -4.43
CA TYR A 61 -8.42 -10.16 -4.27
C TYR A 61 -7.96 -10.07 -2.83
N VAL A 62 -7.42 -11.17 -2.29
CA VAL A 62 -6.94 -11.28 -0.92
C VAL A 62 -5.45 -11.59 -0.90
N TYR A 63 -4.70 -10.87 -0.06
CA TYR A 63 -3.28 -11.10 0.17
C TYR A 63 -3.04 -12.21 1.21
N PHE A 64 -2.41 -13.29 0.77
CA PHE A 64 -1.95 -14.37 1.64
C PHE A 64 -0.41 -14.40 1.67
N PRO A 65 0.24 -14.02 2.79
CA PRO A 65 1.68 -14.12 2.95
C PRO A 65 2.13 -15.57 3.20
N ILE A 66 1.65 -16.51 2.36
CA ILE A 66 2.00 -17.93 2.47
C ILE A 66 3.06 -18.21 1.42
N ARG A 67 4.25 -18.62 1.89
CA ARG A 67 5.36 -19.02 1.03
C ARG A 67 5.17 -20.47 0.59
N ASN A 68 5.11 -20.71 -0.72
CA ASN A 68 5.19 -22.06 -1.25
C ASN A 68 6.65 -22.52 -1.21
N ARG A 69 6.92 -23.73 -0.68
CA ARG A 69 8.28 -24.29 -0.59
C ARG A 69 8.87 -24.60 -1.97
N GLU A 70 8.00 -24.86 -2.93
CA GLU A 70 8.31 -25.41 -4.25
C GLU A 70 8.63 -24.35 -5.31
N GLY A 71 8.48 -23.07 -4.99
CA GLY A 71 8.73 -21.96 -5.92
C GLY A 71 9.66 -20.91 -5.35
N SER A 72 10.21 -20.06 -6.24
CA SER A 72 10.95 -18.89 -5.78
C SER A 72 9.99 -17.86 -5.15
N PRO A 73 10.32 -17.29 -3.98
CA PRO A 73 9.48 -16.26 -3.34
C PRO A 73 9.32 -14.99 -4.19
N LYS A 74 10.24 -14.77 -5.12
CA LYS A 74 10.25 -13.59 -5.99
C LYS A 74 9.22 -13.67 -7.12
N PHE A 75 8.96 -14.87 -7.64
CA PHE A 75 8.00 -15.08 -8.73
C PHE A 75 6.64 -15.59 -8.24
N THR A 76 6.42 -15.70 -6.93
CA THR A 76 5.13 -16.15 -6.38
C THR A 76 4.19 -14.96 -6.16
N SER A 77 2.98 -15.01 -6.72
CA SER A 77 1.92 -14.05 -6.39
C SER A 77 1.27 -14.40 -5.05
N TYR A 78 1.30 -13.46 -4.11
CA TYR A 78 0.62 -13.56 -2.82
C TYR A 78 -0.85 -13.13 -2.88
N TRP A 79 -1.24 -12.38 -3.91
CA TRP A 79 -2.63 -12.02 -4.16
C TRP A 79 -3.35 -13.19 -4.81
N ARG A 80 -4.44 -13.65 -4.19
CA ARG A 80 -5.28 -14.75 -4.66
C ARG A 80 -6.75 -14.31 -4.74
N GLY A 81 -7.60 -15.06 -5.43
CA GLY A 81 -9.00 -14.68 -5.68
C GLY A 81 -9.18 -14.20 -7.11
N PRO A 82 -10.41 -14.03 -7.61
CA PRO A 82 -11.45 -13.24 -6.97
C PRO A 82 -12.32 -14.05 -5.99
N TYR A 83 -12.42 -13.56 -4.77
CA TYR A 83 -13.33 -14.06 -3.73
C TYR A 83 -14.52 -13.13 -3.58
N ARG A 84 -15.63 -13.62 -3.01
CA ARG A 84 -16.80 -12.82 -2.67
C ARG A 84 -16.76 -12.45 -1.18
N VAL A 85 -17.02 -11.19 -0.91
CA VAL A 85 -17.26 -10.71 0.46
C VAL A 85 -18.63 -11.20 0.91
N LEU A 86 -18.72 -11.85 2.06
CA LEU A 86 -19.97 -12.35 2.62
C LEU A 86 -20.65 -11.30 3.50
N GLU A 87 -19.91 -10.80 4.48
CA GLU A 87 -20.41 -9.81 5.44
C GLU A 87 -19.29 -8.88 5.90
N LYS A 88 -19.67 -7.64 6.21
CA LYS A 88 -18.81 -6.65 6.85
C LYS A 88 -18.98 -6.76 8.36
N LEU A 89 -17.92 -7.09 9.07
CA LEU A 89 -17.94 -7.24 10.53
C LEU A 89 -17.68 -5.90 11.23
N THR A 90 -16.64 -5.20 10.80
CA THR A 90 -16.30 -3.86 11.29
C THR A 90 -15.94 -2.94 10.13
N CYS A 91 -15.55 -1.69 10.40
CA CYS A 91 -15.03 -0.80 9.36
C CYS A 91 -13.80 -1.38 8.63
N VAL A 92 -13.06 -2.26 9.29
CA VAL A 92 -11.76 -2.79 8.86
C VAL A 92 -11.79 -4.30 8.59
N LEU A 93 -12.63 -5.06 9.30
CA LEU A 93 -12.69 -6.52 9.20
C LEU A 93 -13.88 -6.99 8.36
N TYR A 94 -13.60 -7.88 7.42
CA TYR A 94 -14.58 -8.45 6.49
C TYR A 94 -14.47 -9.96 6.50
N LYS A 95 -15.61 -10.64 6.30
CA LYS A 95 -15.65 -12.09 6.12
C LYS A 95 -15.71 -12.41 4.63
N VAL A 96 -14.81 -13.27 4.17
CA VAL A 96 -14.62 -13.60 2.76
C VAL A 96 -14.57 -15.11 2.56
N ASP A 97 -15.08 -15.60 1.44
CA ASP A 97 -15.15 -17.02 1.06
C ASP A 97 -13.84 -17.57 0.44
N CYS A 98 -12.75 -17.59 1.19
CA CYS A 98 -11.41 -17.88 0.63
C CYS A 98 -11.08 -19.35 0.30
N GLY A 99 -12.02 -20.29 0.44
CA GLY A 99 -11.75 -21.73 0.41
C GLY A 99 -12.43 -22.48 -0.73
N ARG A 100 -11.80 -23.58 -1.15
CA ARG A 100 -12.35 -24.52 -2.16
C ARG A 100 -13.57 -25.31 -1.64
N ALA A 101 -13.85 -25.24 -0.33
CA ALA A 101 -14.94 -25.92 0.37
C ALA A 101 -15.71 -24.97 1.32
N GLY A 102 -15.89 -23.70 0.95
CA GLY A 102 -16.69 -22.75 1.75
C GLY A 102 -16.05 -22.26 3.05
N ALA A 103 -14.75 -22.48 3.25
CA ALA A 103 -14.05 -21.98 4.44
C ALA A 103 -14.00 -20.44 4.44
N THR A 104 -14.85 -19.83 5.27
CA THR A 104 -14.91 -18.39 5.45
C THR A 104 -13.76 -17.90 6.32
N ARG A 105 -13.12 -16.78 5.96
CA ARG A 105 -12.03 -16.17 6.73
C ARG A 105 -12.33 -14.71 7.01
N VAL A 106 -11.95 -14.25 8.20
CA VAL A 106 -11.98 -12.84 8.57
C VAL A 106 -10.67 -12.19 8.14
N ILE A 107 -10.75 -11.15 7.31
CA ILE A 107 -9.63 -10.47 6.67
C ILE A 107 -9.75 -8.95 6.89
N HIS A 108 -8.58 -8.31 7.00
CA HIS A 108 -8.44 -6.86 7.17
C HIS A 108 -8.50 -6.15 5.80
N SER A 109 -9.11 -4.96 5.74
CA SER A 109 -9.26 -4.13 4.53
C SER A 109 -7.98 -4.00 3.72
N ASP A 110 -6.85 -3.72 4.38
CA ASP A 110 -5.54 -3.53 3.73
C ASP A 110 -5.01 -4.79 3.01
N ARG A 111 -5.53 -5.97 3.36
CA ARG A 111 -5.22 -7.24 2.68
C ARG A 111 -6.22 -7.59 1.60
N MET A 112 -7.16 -6.69 1.30
CA MET A 112 -8.19 -6.85 0.27
C MET A 112 -8.03 -5.78 -0.81
N ARG A 113 -8.36 -6.13 -2.05
CA ARG A 113 -8.42 -5.19 -3.17
C ARG A 113 -9.64 -5.47 -4.01
N LYS A 114 -10.40 -4.43 -4.37
CA LYS A 114 -11.57 -4.61 -5.24
C LYS A 114 -11.12 -5.06 -6.62
N VAL A 115 -11.81 -6.05 -7.19
CA VAL A 115 -11.59 -6.45 -8.58
C VAL A 115 -12.04 -5.28 -9.46
N ARG A 116 -11.15 -4.82 -10.32
CA ARG A 116 -11.47 -3.81 -11.33
C ARG A 116 -11.71 -4.50 -12.66
N SER A 117 -12.76 -4.07 -13.38
CA SER A 117 -12.94 -4.47 -14.77
C SER A 117 -11.72 -4.01 -15.56
N ARG A 118 -11.22 -4.89 -16.43
CA ARG A 118 -10.10 -4.59 -17.35
C ARG A 118 -10.64 -4.32 -18.75
N LEU A 119 -11.76 -3.63 -18.82
CA LEU A 119 -12.35 -3.26 -20.10
C LEU A 119 -11.67 -2.01 -20.63
N LEU A 120 -11.43 -2.00 -21.93
CA LEU A 120 -10.98 -0.80 -22.61
C LEU A 120 -12.16 0.17 -22.75
N LEU A 121 -11.84 1.45 -22.95
CA LEU A 121 -12.85 2.48 -23.13
C LEU A 121 -13.68 2.17 -24.39
N GLY A 122 -14.95 1.77 -24.20
CA GLY A 122 -15.88 1.41 -25.27
C GLY A 122 -16.33 -0.06 -25.30
N GLU A 123 -15.75 -0.92 -24.45
CA GLU A 123 -16.23 -2.30 -24.25
C GLU A 123 -17.25 -2.35 -23.11
N THR A 124 -18.38 -3.04 -23.29
CA THR A 124 -19.37 -3.28 -22.24
C THR A 124 -19.19 -4.67 -21.61
N ASP A 125 -19.30 -4.75 -20.28
CA ASP A 125 -19.23 -6.00 -19.54
C ASP A 125 -20.45 -6.88 -19.89
N ILE A 126 -20.25 -7.96 -20.64
CA ILE A 126 -21.28 -9.01 -20.77
C ILE A 126 -21.31 -9.78 -19.43
N PRO A 127 -22.43 -9.78 -18.68
CA PRO A 127 -22.55 -10.55 -17.45
C PRO A 127 -22.37 -12.04 -17.75
N LYS A 128 -21.32 -12.65 -17.20
CA LYS A 128 -21.00 -14.09 -17.42
C LYS A 128 -21.92 -15.06 -16.66
N ASP A 129 -22.96 -14.57 -16.00
CA ASP A 129 -23.93 -15.40 -15.28
C ASP A 129 -25.19 -15.57 -16.17
N GLY A 130 -25.08 -16.38 -17.23
CA GLY A 130 -26.20 -16.79 -18.09
C GLY A 130 -25.83 -16.99 -19.57
N VAL A 131 -25.80 -18.24 -20.05
CA VAL A 131 -25.57 -18.60 -21.45
C VAL A 131 -26.83 -18.35 -22.29
N ALA A 132 -26.71 -17.63 -23.41
CA ALA A 132 -27.51 -17.84 -24.64
C ALA A 132 -26.83 -17.19 -25.87
N GLU A 133 -26.41 -18.07 -26.79
CA GLU A 133 -26.34 -17.99 -28.27
C GLU A 133 -25.89 -16.72 -29.03
N SER A 134 -24.89 -16.92 -29.92
CA SER A 134 -24.59 -16.25 -31.21
C SER A 134 -24.52 -14.71 -31.25
N VAL A 135 -23.44 -14.07 -31.72
CA VAL A 135 -23.06 -13.93 -33.13
C VAL A 135 -21.59 -13.47 -33.19
N LEU A 136 -20.75 -14.15 -33.98
CA LEU A 136 -19.45 -13.64 -34.44
C LEU A 136 -19.68 -12.79 -35.69
N PRO A 137 -19.16 -11.56 -35.80
CA PRO A 137 -18.82 -10.99 -37.08
C PRO A 137 -17.35 -11.28 -37.38
N GLU A 138 -17.13 -12.19 -38.33
CA GLU A 138 -15.92 -12.28 -39.12
C GLU A 138 -15.66 -10.93 -39.82
N ASN A 139 -14.49 -10.33 -39.57
CA ASN A 139 -13.71 -9.42 -40.43
C ASN A 139 -13.04 -8.31 -39.60
N VAL A 140 -11.85 -8.60 -39.07
CA VAL A 140 -10.98 -7.58 -38.43
C VAL A 140 -9.55 -7.65 -38.98
N ASP A 141 -9.38 -7.83 -40.29
CA ASP A 141 -8.02 -7.97 -40.87
C ASP A 141 -7.65 -6.93 -41.94
N GLN A 142 -8.38 -5.81 -42.09
CA GLN A 142 -8.03 -4.81 -43.13
C GLN A 142 -7.79 -3.38 -42.62
N ARG A 143 -7.83 -3.12 -41.31
CA ARG A 143 -7.72 -1.74 -40.79
C ARG A 143 -6.34 -1.37 -40.22
N PHE A 144 -5.49 -2.34 -39.91
CA PHE A 144 -4.23 -2.07 -39.20
C PHE A 144 -3.08 -1.62 -40.13
N GLU A 145 -3.03 -2.10 -41.37
CA GLU A 145 -1.87 -1.89 -42.23
C GLU A 145 -1.87 -0.57 -43.03
N SER A 146 -2.99 0.13 -43.15
CA SER A 146 -3.09 1.34 -43.99
C SER A 146 -2.70 2.65 -43.30
N LYS A 147 -2.42 2.63 -41.99
CA LYS A 147 -2.13 3.85 -41.21
C LYS A 147 -0.64 4.19 -41.08
N PHE A 148 0.26 3.28 -41.42
CA PHE A 148 1.70 3.46 -41.18
C PHE A 148 2.47 4.12 -42.34
N GLN A 149 1.85 4.30 -43.52
CA GLN A 149 2.56 4.82 -44.70
C GLN A 149 2.11 6.22 -45.18
N SER A 150 1.17 6.91 -44.51
CA SER A 150 0.64 8.20 -45.00
C SER A 150 1.03 9.44 -44.18
N SER A 151 2.15 9.44 -43.45
CA SER A 151 2.62 10.66 -42.77
C SER A 151 4.12 10.87 -42.98
N ALA A 152 4.47 11.14 -44.24
CA ALA A 152 5.69 11.82 -44.61
C ALA A 152 5.31 13.06 -45.44
N SER A 153 4.98 14.18 -44.76
CA SER A 153 5.13 15.56 -45.25
C SER A 153 4.71 16.60 -44.18
N GLU A 154 5.72 17.28 -43.65
CA GLU A 154 5.86 18.65 -43.11
C GLU A 154 4.70 19.46 -42.46
N SER A 155 4.98 19.85 -41.20
CA SER A 155 4.91 21.19 -40.57
C SER A 155 3.57 21.85 -40.22
N SER A 156 3.32 22.05 -38.90
CA SER A 156 3.17 23.38 -38.28
C SER A 156 2.93 23.27 -36.76
N ASP A 157 3.55 24.17 -36.01
CA ASP A 157 3.74 24.20 -34.56
C ASP A 157 2.46 24.43 -33.75
N GLN A 158 2.25 23.63 -32.69
CA GLN A 158 1.60 24.08 -31.43
C GLN A 158 2.14 23.24 -30.25
N GLU A 159 3.22 23.72 -29.62
CA GLU A 159 3.66 23.19 -28.32
C GLU A 159 2.63 23.53 -27.24
N VAL A 160 1.86 22.53 -26.81
CA VAL A 160 1.07 22.64 -25.58
C VAL A 160 2.01 22.34 -24.41
N ILE A 161 2.48 23.40 -23.76
CA ILE A 161 3.33 23.32 -22.57
C ILE A 161 2.51 22.70 -21.43
N PHE A 162 2.62 21.38 -21.27
CA PHE A 162 2.15 20.71 -20.07
C PHE A 162 3.19 20.93 -18.97
N THR A 163 3.02 21.98 -18.17
CA THR A 163 3.85 22.25 -16.99
C THR A 163 3.58 21.21 -15.90
N ARG A 164 4.06 19.98 -16.10
CA ARG A 164 4.30 19.05 -15.00
C ARG A 164 5.42 19.63 -14.16
N THR A 165 5.05 20.31 -13.07
CA THR A 165 5.95 20.51 -11.93
C THR A 165 6.19 19.16 -11.26
N GLY A 166 6.94 18.31 -11.94
CA GLY A 166 7.42 17.01 -11.49
C GLY A 166 8.92 17.04 -11.34
N ARG A 167 9.42 16.38 -10.29
CA ARG A 167 10.84 16.20 -9.96
C ARG A 167 11.65 15.91 -11.24
N ARG A 168 12.64 16.77 -11.55
CA ARG A 168 13.49 16.63 -12.74
C ARG A 168 14.22 15.29 -12.66
N LYS A 169 14.05 14.43 -13.67
CA LYS A 169 14.91 13.24 -13.85
C LYS A 169 16.31 13.74 -14.19
N ILE A 170 17.23 13.62 -13.24
CA ILE A 170 18.66 13.83 -13.49
C ILE A 170 19.09 12.69 -14.43
N LYS A 171 19.69 13.04 -15.57
CA LYS A 171 20.27 12.04 -16.48
C LYS A 171 21.53 11.47 -15.82
N PRO A 172 21.71 10.14 -15.82
CA PRO A 172 22.90 9.53 -15.22
C PRO A 172 24.17 9.99 -15.97
N THR A 173 25.24 10.27 -15.21
CA THR A 173 26.45 10.97 -15.69
C THR A 173 27.55 10.05 -16.23
N TRP A 174 27.24 8.82 -16.64
CA TRP A 174 28.27 7.83 -17.04
C TRP A 174 28.95 8.11 -18.40
N HIS A 175 28.62 9.20 -19.09
CA HIS A 175 29.14 9.53 -20.43
C HIS A 175 29.89 10.85 -20.50
N ASN A 176 30.22 11.47 -19.37
CA ASN A 176 31.04 12.68 -19.34
C ASN A 176 32.43 12.31 -18.81
N ASP A 177 33.24 11.71 -19.68
CA ASP A 177 34.71 11.67 -19.57
C ASP A 177 35.30 12.70 -20.56
#